data_AF-A0A2S5M5J3-F1
#
_entry.id   AF-A0A2S5M5J3-F1
#
_cell.length_a   1.000
_cell.length_b   1.000
_cell.length_c   1.000
_cell.angle_alpha   90.00
_cell.angle_beta   90.00
_cell.angle_gamma   90.00
#
_symmetry.space_group_name_H-M   'P 1'
#
loop_
_entity.id
_entity.type
_entity.pdbx_description
1 polymer ?
#
loop_
_entity_poly.entity_id
_entity_poly.type
_entity_poly.pdbx_seq_one_letter_code
_entity_poly.pdbx_strand_id
1 'polypeptide(L)' 'MATEKKPTTIKKYANRRLYDTGTSTYVTLEDLAGMVKRGEDFVVCDAKTG' A
#
# COMPACT_ATOMS: atom_id res chain seq x y z
N MET A 1 -9.72 7.69 22.54
CA MET A 1 -8.81 6.57 22.23
C MET A 1 -8.59 6.57 20.73
N ALA A 2 -7.63 7.34 20.24
CA ALA A 2 -7.31 7.36 18.81
C ALA A 2 -6.49 6.10 18.53
N THR A 3 -7.08 5.11 17.87
CA THR A 3 -6.31 4.00 17.32
C THR A 3 -5.41 4.58 16.24
N GLU A 4 -4.12 4.73 16.54
CA GLU A 4 -3.09 5.07 15.54
C GLU A 4 -3.08 3.95 14.49
N LYS A 5 -3.90 4.10 13.45
CA LYS A 5 -3.94 3.18 12.32
C LYS A 5 -2.64 3.40 11.56
N LYS A 6 -1.69 2.49 11.74
CA LYS A 6 -0.42 2.53 11.00
C LYS A 6 -0.74 2.51 9.50
N PRO A 7 -0.05 3.33 8.69
CA PRO A 7 -0.30 3.38 7.26
C PRO A 7 -0.05 2.00 6.64
N THR A 8 -0.92 1.59 5.72
CA THR A 8 -0.77 0.34 4.99
C THR A 8 0.52 0.36 4.18
N THR A 9 1.33 -0.70 4.24
CA THR A 9 2.57 -0.76 3.47
C THR A 9 2.31 -1.46 2.13
N ILE A 10 2.62 -0.76 1.04
CA ILE A 10 2.57 -1.28 -0.32
C ILE A 10 4.01 -1.53 -0.78
N LYS A 11 4.37 -2.80 -0.99
CA LYS A 11 5.66 -3.17 -1.55
C LYS A 11 5.63 -3.06 -3.07
N LYS A 12 6.50 -2.23 -3.64
CA LYS A 12 6.72 -2.11 -5.06
C LYS A 12 7.88 -3.01 -5.49
N TYR A 13 7.63 -3.89 -6.46
CA TYR A 13 8.64 -4.77 -7.04
C TYR A 13 9.16 -4.22 -8.37
N ALA A 14 10.34 -4.69 -8.78
CA ALA A 14 11.01 -4.26 -10.01
C ALA A 14 10.17 -4.50 -11.28
N ASN A 15 9.29 -5.50 -11.28
CA ASN A 15 8.37 -5.79 -12.39
C ASN A 15 7.07 -4.95 -12.34
N ARG A 16 7.09 -3.79 -11.65
CA ARG A 16 5.95 -2.89 -11.43
C ARG A 16 4.78 -3.51 -10.66
N ARG A 17 4.92 -4.72 -10.10
CA ARG A 17 3.90 -5.28 -9.21
C ARG A 17 3.88 -4.49 -7.91
N LEU A 18 2.67 -4.27 -7.41
CA LEU A 18 2.39 -3.64 -6.13
C LEU A 18 1.73 -4.69 -5.23
N TYR A 19 2.23 -4.84 -4.02
CA TYR A 19 1.73 -5.81 -3.06
C TYR A 19 1.35 -5.10 -1.78
N ASP A 20 0.09 -5.21 -1.39
CA ASP A 20 -0.43 -4.69 -0.15
C ASP A 20 -0.14 -5.68 0.98
N THR A 21 0.66 -5.27 1.96
CA THR A 21 0.99 -6.11 3.12
C THR A 21 -0.14 -6.18 4.16
N GLY A 22 -1.09 -5.24 4.11
CA GLY A 22 -2.27 -5.23 5.00
C GLY A 22 -3.29 -6.26 4.56
N THR A 23 -3.59 -6.35 3.27
CA THR A 23 -4.53 -7.34 2.72
C THR A 23 -3.85 -8.62 2.24
N SER A 24 -2.52 -8.63 2.13
CA SER A 24 -1.74 -9.73 1.54
C SER A 24 -2.15 -10.06 0.11
N THR A 25 -2.42 -9.03 -0.69
CA THR A 25 -2.86 -9.17 -2.08
C THR A 25 -2.05 -8.29 -3.03
N TYR A 26 -2.09 -8.62 -4.32
CA TYR A 26 -1.60 -7.73 -5.36
C TYR A 26 -2.67 -6.69 -5.68
N VAL A 27 -2.22 -5.45 -5.79
CA VAL A 27 -3.08 -4.30 -6.08
C VAL A 27 -2.63 -3.60 -7.34
N THR A 28 -3.55 -2.89 -7.97
CA THR A 28 -3.29 -2.06 -9.14
C THR A 28 -3.13 -0.59 -8.73
N LEU A 29 -2.75 0.26 -9.69
CA LEU A 29 -2.76 1.71 -9.47
C LEU A 29 -4.18 2.26 -9.26
N GLU A 30 -5.21 1.61 -9.83
CA GLU A 30 -6.61 2.01 -9.63
C GLU A 30 -7.05 1.75 -8.17
N ASP A 31 -6.62 0.64 -7.59
CA ASP A 31 -6.89 0.31 -6.18
C ASP A 31 -6.24 1.35 -5.25
N LEU A 32 -4.98 1.72 -5.51
CA LEU A 32 -4.29 2.78 -4.77
C LEU A 32 -4.99 4.13 -4.92
N ALA A 33 -5.44 4.48 -6.13
CA ALA A 33 -6.23 5.69 -6.34
C ALA A 33 -7.55 5.64 -5.54
N GLY A 34 -8.18 4.46 -5.45
CA GLY A 34 -9.32 4.21 -4.58
C GLY A 34 -9.00 4.45 -3.10
N MET A 35 -7.85 3.97 -2.62
CA MET A 35 -7.39 4.19 -1.25
C MET A 35 -7.21 5.68 -0.94
N VAL A 36 -6.56 6.43 -1.83
CA VAL A 36 -6.43 7.90 -1.70
C VAL A 36 -7.79 8.58 -1.61
N LYS A 37 -8.73 8.22 -2.50
CA LYS A 37 -10.09 8.80 -2.50
C LYS A 37 -10.89 8.47 -1.23
N ARG A 38 -10.63 7.31 -0.62
CA ARG A 38 -11.25 6.89 0.65
C ARG A 38 -10.57 7.50 1.89
N GLY A 39 -9.47 8.24 1.70
CA GLY A 39 -8.68 8.78 2.80
C GLY A 39 -7.94 7.71 3.60
N GLU A 40 -7.59 6.59 2.95
CA GLU A 40 -6.77 5.56 3.58
C GLU A 40 -5.29 5.90 3.44
N ASP A 41 -4.59 5.97 4.57
CA ASP A 41 -3.15 6.20 4.59
C ASP A 41 -2.39 4.93 4.17
N PHE A 42 -1.49 5.10 3.20
CA PHE A 42 -0.55 4.06 2.79
C PHE A 42 0.80 4.65 2.44
N VAL A 43 1.84 3.81 2.54
CA VAL A 43 3.21 4.11 2.13
C VAL A 43 3.66 3.11 1.08
N VAL A 44 4.41 3.57 0.10
CA VAL A 44 4.97 2.70 -0.95
C VAL A 44 6.47 2.56 -0.72
N CYS A 45 6.92 1.34 -0.47
CA CYS A 45 8.32 0.99 -0.21
C CYS A 45 8.83 0.06 -1.31
N ASP A 46 10.10 0.17 -1.69
CA ASP A 46 10.69 -0.79 -2.62
C ASP A 46 10.89 -2.14 -1.92
N ALA A 47 10.43 -3.22 -2.55
CA ALA A 47 10.48 -4.55 -1.94
C ALA A 47 11.90 -5.07 -1.72
N LYS A 48 12.91 -4.54 -2.44
CA LYS A 48 14.31 -4.97 -2.33
C LYS A 48 15.11 -4.13 -1.35
N THR A 49 14.86 -2.83 -1.25
CA THR A 49 15.70 -1.93 -0.45
C THR A 49 15.04 -1.43 0.84
N GLY A 50 13.72 -1.58 0.97
CA GLY A 50 12.96 -0.96 2.06
C GLY A 50 12.77 0.53 1.81
#